data_AF-I3T013-F1
#
_entry.id   AF-I3T013-F1
#
_cell.length_a   1.000
_cell.length_b   1.000
_cell.length_c   1.000
_cell.angle_alpha   90.00
_cell.angle_beta   90.00
_cell.angle_gamma   90.00
#
_symmetry.space_group_name_H-M   'P 1'
#
loop_
_entity.id
_entity.type
_entity.pdbx_description
1 polymer ?
#
loop_
_entity_poly.entity_id
_entity_poly.type
_entity_poly.pdbx_seq_one_letter_code
_entity_poly.pdbx_strand_id
1 'polypeptide(L)'
;MPRREGAAFRNRWLYGGTAYRRMVEPLAIGEYYKDGGEDYVTKGRSEHFRQLEDWLKEAMSWVKRDFESTSKKNVKAILTKDSCFWAHVEEANLSCKELKGKEKEEASKKLVDFEEYVYELLKNYAVSPEIFLEKSSFMRWWVGYKGIKGTSYS
;
A
#
# COMPACT_ATOMS: atom_id res chain seq x y z
N MET A 1 17.00 -1.05 31.95
CA MET A 1 16.31 -0.22 32.96
C MET A 1 15.25 0.63 32.28
N PRO A 2 14.10 0.89 32.91
CA PRO A 2 12.88 1.30 32.23
C PRO A 2 12.86 2.81 32.01
N ARG A 3 12.61 3.28 30.78
CA ARG A 3 12.27 4.68 30.54
C ARG A 3 10.80 4.78 30.19
N ARG A 4 9.98 5.02 31.22
CA ARG A 4 8.63 5.58 31.06
C ARG A 4 8.77 7.03 30.62
N GLU A 5 9.18 7.26 29.37
CA GLU A 5 9.12 8.59 28.76
C GLU A 5 7.66 8.91 28.44
N GLY A 6 7.22 10.11 28.84
CA GLY A 6 5.82 10.53 28.82
C GLY A 6 5.15 10.40 27.45
N ALA A 7 3.81 10.48 27.44
CA ALA A 7 2.99 10.29 26.23
C ALA A 7 3.44 11.15 25.03
N ALA A 8 3.97 12.36 25.26
CA ALA A 8 4.47 13.25 24.22
C ALA A 8 5.70 12.71 23.47
N PHE A 9 6.63 12.05 24.15
CA PHE A 9 7.82 11.46 23.53
C PHE A 9 7.46 10.25 22.67
N ARG A 10 6.56 9.39 23.18
CA ARG A 10 6.00 8.26 22.43
C ARG A 10 5.28 8.74 21.17
N ASN A 11 4.46 9.78 21.27
CA ASN A 11 3.78 10.35 20.12
C ASN A 11 4.78 10.85 19.05
N ARG A 12 5.79 11.64 19.42
CA ARG A 12 6.76 12.17 18.46
C ARG A 12 7.50 11.07 17.69
N TRP A 13 7.91 10.01 18.37
CA TRP A 13 8.54 8.85 17.75
C TRP A 13 7.59 8.11 16.81
N LEU A 14 6.33 7.91 17.22
CA LEU A 14 5.31 7.26 16.39
C LEU A 14 5.01 8.04 15.09
N TYR A 15 4.86 9.36 15.17
CA TYR A 15 4.65 10.21 13.97
C TYR A 15 5.86 10.16 13.03
N GLY A 16 7.07 10.32 13.58
CA GLY A 16 8.31 10.29 12.79
C GLY A 16 8.55 8.94 12.13
N GLY A 17 8.39 7.85 12.88
CA GLY A 17 8.52 6.48 12.37
C GLY A 17 7.48 6.13 11.31
N THR A 18 6.23 6.60 11.48
CA THR A 18 5.17 6.41 10.48
C THR A 18 5.46 7.16 9.19
N ALA A 19 5.92 8.41 9.28
CA ALA A 19 6.30 9.19 8.11
C ALA A 19 7.48 8.55 7.38
N TYR A 20 8.52 8.13 8.12
CA TYR A 20 9.65 7.37 7.57
C TYR A 20 9.17 6.12 6.82
N ARG A 21 8.35 5.27 7.45
CA ARG A 21 7.83 4.06 6.81
C ARG A 21 7.07 4.38 5.52
N ARG A 22 6.16 5.35 5.53
CA ARG A 22 5.35 5.74 4.35
C ARG A 22 6.15 6.39 3.22
N MET A 23 7.32 6.98 3.51
CA MET A 23 8.20 7.56 2.47
C MET A 23 9.21 6.54 1.93
N VAL A 24 9.78 5.71 2.81
CA VAL A 24 10.97 4.89 2.48
C VAL A 24 10.60 3.47 2.08
N GLU A 25 9.58 2.88 2.67
CA GLU A 25 9.16 1.52 2.32
C GLU A 25 8.74 1.39 0.83
N PRO A 26 8.04 2.36 0.21
CA PRO A 26 7.82 2.36 -1.24
C PRO A 26 9.10 2.26 -2.08
N LEU A 27 10.19 2.88 -1.65
CA LEU A 27 11.47 2.84 -2.35
C LEU A 27 12.12 1.45 -2.24
N ALA A 28 12.07 0.85 -1.04
CA ALA A 28 12.56 -0.51 -0.80
C ALA A 28 11.76 -1.55 -1.60
N ILE A 29 10.44 -1.38 -1.70
CA ILE A 29 9.57 -2.19 -2.56
C ILE A 29 10.00 -2.07 -4.03
N GLY A 30 10.23 -0.84 -4.50
CA GLY A 30 10.67 -0.60 -5.87
C GLY A 30 11.99 -1.31 -6.21
N GLU A 31 12.94 -1.32 -5.27
CA GLU A 31 14.19 -2.06 -5.42
C GLU A 31 13.97 -3.58 -5.41
N TYR A 32 13.14 -4.10 -4.49
CA TYR A 32 12.84 -5.52 -4.40
C TYR A 32 12.23 -6.11 -5.69
N TYR A 33 11.24 -5.43 -6.28
CA TYR A 33 10.60 -5.88 -7.52
C TYR A 33 11.44 -5.61 -8.77
N LYS A 34 12.38 -4.63 -8.72
CA LYS A 34 13.35 -4.41 -9.80
C LYS A 34 14.26 -5.62 -9.98
N ASP A 35 14.62 -6.29 -8.89
CA ASP A 35 15.47 -7.50 -8.90
C ASP A 35 14.67 -8.79 -9.16
N GLY A 36 13.37 -8.68 -9.51
CA GLY A 36 12.50 -9.82 -9.79
C GLY A 36 11.95 -10.52 -8.55
N GLY A 37 11.92 -9.82 -7.41
CA GLY A 37 11.26 -10.32 -6.21
C GLY A 37 9.75 -10.50 -6.39
N GLU A 38 9.17 -11.41 -5.61
CA GLU A 38 7.73 -11.67 -5.53
C GLU A 38 7.31 -11.75 -4.07
N ASP A 39 6.06 -11.43 -3.77
CA ASP A 39 5.45 -11.53 -2.44
C ASP A 39 6.23 -10.77 -1.35
N TYR A 40 6.47 -9.46 -1.61
CA TYR A 40 7.25 -8.61 -0.71
C TYR A 40 6.71 -8.61 0.72
N VAL A 41 5.39 -8.55 0.91
CA VAL A 41 4.78 -8.39 2.23
C VAL A 41 5.16 -9.54 3.17
N THR A 42 5.22 -10.77 2.67
CA THR A 42 5.57 -11.94 3.47
C THR A 42 7.08 -12.24 3.44
N LYS A 43 7.74 -12.15 2.27
CA LYS A 43 9.13 -12.61 2.08
C LYS A 43 10.17 -11.50 2.12
N GLY A 44 9.87 -10.33 1.53
CA GLY A 44 10.84 -9.24 1.31
C GLY A 44 10.83 -8.15 2.37
N ARG A 45 9.76 -8.06 3.17
CA ARG A 45 9.54 -6.94 4.08
C ARG A 45 10.46 -7.01 5.29
N SER A 46 11.29 -5.98 5.44
CA SER A 46 12.21 -5.86 6.57
C SER A 46 11.47 -5.70 7.91
N GLU A 47 12.01 -6.33 8.95
CA GLU A 47 11.45 -6.35 10.31
C GLU A 47 11.21 -4.95 10.89
N HIS A 48 12.07 -3.98 10.57
CA HIS A 48 11.92 -2.63 11.13
C HIS A 48 10.65 -1.92 10.63
N PHE A 49 10.21 -2.17 9.38
CA PHE A 49 8.95 -1.61 8.88
C PHE A 49 7.75 -2.26 9.56
N ARG A 50 7.80 -3.59 9.81
CA ARG A 50 6.77 -4.33 10.55
C ARG A 50 6.62 -3.78 11.97
N GLN A 51 7.74 -3.66 12.69
CA GLN A 51 7.75 -3.13 14.06
C GLN A 51 7.18 -1.71 14.14
N LEU A 52 7.53 -0.82 13.20
CA LEU A 52 6.99 0.53 13.14
C LEU A 52 5.48 0.57 12.88
N GLU A 53 4.97 -0.35 12.07
CA GLU A 53 3.54 -0.48 11.82
C GLU A 53 2.79 -1.05 13.05
N ASP A 54 3.35 -2.06 13.70
CA ASP A 54 2.76 -2.69 14.88
C ASP A 54 2.68 -1.71 16.05
N TRP A 55 3.75 -0.93 16.31
CA TRP A 55 3.72 0.12 17.33
C TRP A 55 2.67 1.20 17.03
N LEU A 56 2.44 1.52 15.76
CA LEU A 56 1.38 2.45 15.38
C LEU A 56 -0.01 1.85 15.66
N LYS A 57 -0.24 0.60 15.27
CA LYS A 57 -1.52 -0.11 15.52
C LYS A 57 -1.82 -0.22 17.02
N GLU A 58 -0.83 -0.61 17.81
CA GLU A 58 -0.91 -0.63 19.27
C GLU A 58 -1.31 0.75 19.77
N ALA A 59 -0.57 1.80 19.43
CA ALA A 59 -0.88 3.16 19.88
C ALA A 59 -2.30 3.63 19.49
N MET A 60 -2.79 3.30 18.29
CA MET A 60 -4.15 3.63 17.86
C MET A 60 -5.21 2.91 18.70
N SER A 61 -4.99 1.63 19.03
CA SER A 61 -5.89 0.85 19.88
C SER A 61 -6.08 1.46 21.28
N TRP A 62 -5.03 2.06 21.85
CA TRP A 62 -5.07 2.69 23.17
C TRP A 62 -5.79 4.05 23.17
N VAL A 63 -5.72 4.80 22.07
CA VAL A 63 -6.10 6.22 22.05
C VAL A 63 -7.55 6.44 21.58
N LYS A 64 -8.25 5.44 21.00
CA LYS A 64 -9.60 5.56 20.41
C LYS A 64 -9.76 6.80 19.51
N ARG A 65 -8.67 7.32 18.93
CA ARG A 65 -8.71 8.42 17.97
C ARG A 65 -8.48 7.87 16.60
N ASP A 66 -9.30 8.33 15.67
CA ASP A 66 -9.10 8.08 14.27
C ASP A 66 -7.93 8.94 13.76
N PHE A 67 -6.72 8.40 13.92
CA PHE A 67 -5.49 9.00 13.40
C PHE A 67 -5.48 9.00 11.86
N GLU A 68 -6.44 8.31 11.25
CA GLU A 68 -6.53 8.10 9.82
C GLU A 68 -7.57 8.98 9.13
N SER A 69 -8.35 9.82 9.82
CA SER A 69 -9.33 10.67 9.13
C SER A 69 -8.62 11.70 8.24
N THR A 70 -8.50 11.38 6.95
CA THR A 70 -7.95 12.29 5.95
C THR A 70 -9.12 13.00 5.32
N SER A 71 -9.26 14.29 5.59
CA SER A 71 -10.25 15.10 4.90
C SER A 71 -9.84 15.32 3.45
N LYS A 72 -10.82 15.39 2.54
CA LYS A 72 -10.65 15.67 1.10
C LYS A 72 -9.74 16.88 0.82
N LYS A 73 -9.66 17.85 1.73
CA LYS A 73 -8.86 19.07 1.60
C LYS A 73 -7.35 18.82 1.66
N ASN A 74 -6.89 17.74 2.30
CA ASN A 74 -5.48 17.50 2.56
C ASN A 74 -4.84 16.44 1.64
N VAL A 75 -5.64 15.80 0.77
CA VAL A 75 -5.25 14.63 -0.05
C VAL A 75 -4.07 14.91 -0.97
N LYS A 76 -3.91 16.16 -1.45
CA LYS A 76 -2.80 16.53 -2.35
C LYS A 76 -1.41 16.40 -1.72
N ALA A 77 -1.31 16.41 -0.39
CA ALA A 77 -0.05 16.38 0.33
C ALA A 77 0.10 15.13 1.21
N ILE A 78 -0.74 14.09 1.01
CA ILE A 78 -0.64 12.88 1.82
C ILE A 78 0.38 11.93 1.25
N LEU A 79 1.07 11.26 2.18
CA LEU A 79 1.70 9.99 1.88
C LEU A 79 0.63 8.91 1.94
N THR A 80 0.69 7.94 1.02
CA THR A 80 -0.20 6.78 1.04
C THR A 80 -0.12 6.11 2.41
N LYS A 81 -1.29 5.86 3.01
CA LYS A 81 -1.36 5.38 4.40
C LYS A 81 -0.77 3.99 4.55
N ASP A 82 -1.11 3.14 3.60
CA ASP A 82 -0.53 1.83 3.42
C ASP A 82 0.83 1.96 2.73
N SER A 83 1.90 1.67 3.46
CA SER A 83 3.25 1.73 2.93
C SER A 83 3.59 0.54 2.02
N CYS A 84 2.80 -0.54 2.09
CA CYS A 84 2.90 -1.72 1.23
C CYS A 84 2.08 -1.58 -0.07
N PHE A 85 1.39 -0.46 -0.29
CA PHE A 85 0.55 -0.24 -1.47
C PHE A 85 1.22 -0.64 -2.78
N TRP A 86 2.49 -0.21 -2.98
CA TRP A 86 3.21 -0.52 -4.21
C TRP A 86 3.54 -2.01 -4.37
N ALA A 87 3.68 -2.77 -3.28
CA ALA A 87 3.86 -4.22 -3.37
C ALA A 87 2.60 -4.87 -3.93
N HIS A 88 1.42 -4.46 -3.45
CA HIS A 88 0.14 -4.94 -3.98
C HIS A 88 -0.04 -4.59 -5.47
N VAL A 89 0.41 -3.40 -5.90
CA VAL A 89 0.39 -3.01 -7.32
C VAL A 89 1.28 -3.91 -8.18
N GLU A 90 2.48 -4.26 -7.70
CA GLU A 90 3.39 -5.12 -8.47
C GLU A 90 2.85 -6.57 -8.54
N GLU A 91 2.29 -7.11 -7.46
CA GLU A 91 1.60 -8.41 -7.48
C GLU A 91 0.41 -8.45 -8.45
N ALA A 92 -0.37 -7.36 -8.50
CA ALA A 92 -1.47 -7.24 -9.44
C ALA A 92 -0.97 -7.14 -10.89
N ASN A 93 0.14 -6.44 -11.14
CA ASN A 93 0.79 -6.41 -12.46
C ASN A 93 1.30 -7.80 -12.89
N LEU A 94 1.89 -8.56 -11.96
CA LEU A 94 2.30 -9.95 -12.21
C LEU A 94 1.09 -10.82 -12.56
N SER A 95 0.00 -10.73 -11.79
CA SER A 95 -1.26 -11.44 -12.04
C SER A 95 -1.85 -11.11 -13.43
N CYS A 96 -1.80 -9.84 -13.84
CA CYS A 96 -2.19 -9.41 -15.20
C CYS A 96 -1.31 -10.04 -16.30
N LYS A 97 -0.02 -10.25 -16.06
CA LYS A 97 0.88 -10.92 -17.02
C LYS A 97 0.59 -12.42 -17.09
N GLU A 98 0.29 -13.07 -15.98
CA GLU A 98 -0.06 -14.50 -15.93
C GLU A 98 -1.32 -14.81 -16.74
N LEU A 99 -2.38 -13.99 -16.61
CA LEU A 99 -3.64 -14.20 -17.33
C LEU A 99 -3.52 -14.09 -18.85
N LYS A 100 -2.56 -13.32 -19.36
CA LYS A 100 -2.27 -13.25 -20.80
C LYS A 100 -1.66 -14.55 -21.34
N GLY A 101 -1.13 -15.40 -20.47
CA GLY A 101 -0.52 -16.68 -20.85
C GLY A 101 -1.47 -17.88 -20.77
N LYS A 102 -2.37 -17.92 -19.77
CA LYS A 102 -3.42 -18.95 -19.55
C LYS A 102 -4.54 -18.40 -18.65
N GLU A 103 -5.78 -18.82 -18.85
CA GLU A 103 -6.87 -18.54 -17.90
C GLU A 103 -6.62 -19.29 -16.59
N LYS A 104 -6.30 -18.54 -15.53
CA LYS A 104 -6.27 -19.02 -14.15
C LYS A 104 -7.34 -18.28 -13.36
N GLU A 105 -8.36 -19.01 -12.92
CA GLU A 105 -9.43 -18.49 -12.06
C GLU A 105 -8.87 -17.76 -10.82
N GLU A 106 -7.78 -18.28 -10.26
CA GLU A 106 -7.11 -17.71 -9.09
C GLU A 106 -6.47 -16.34 -9.35
N ALA A 107 -5.87 -16.13 -10.53
CA ALA A 107 -5.30 -14.83 -10.89
C ALA A 107 -6.41 -13.78 -11.16
N SER A 108 -7.56 -14.21 -11.70
CA SER A 108 -8.72 -13.34 -11.86
C SER A 108 -9.27 -12.87 -10.51
N LYS A 109 -9.37 -13.79 -9.53
CA LYS A 109 -9.81 -13.47 -8.17
C LYS A 109 -8.89 -12.45 -7.50
N LYS A 110 -7.57 -12.64 -7.56
CA LYS A 110 -6.58 -11.70 -7.01
C LYS A 110 -6.73 -10.29 -7.57
N LEU A 111 -7.08 -10.15 -8.86
CA LEU A 111 -7.27 -8.85 -9.48
C LEU A 111 -8.56 -8.15 -9.01
N VAL A 112 -9.64 -8.90 -8.80
CA VAL A 112 -10.89 -8.38 -8.23
C VAL A 112 -10.68 -7.93 -6.78
N ASP A 113 -9.99 -8.76 -5.98
CA ASP A 113 -9.66 -8.41 -4.58
C ASP A 113 -8.79 -7.14 -4.53
N PHE A 114 -7.86 -6.98 -5.47
CA PHE A 114 -7.04 -5.78 -5.59
C PHE A 114 -7.84 -4.55 -6.03
N GLU A 115 -8.81 -4.69 -6.95
CA GLU A 115 -9.72 -3.62 -7.34
C GLU A 115 -10.52 -3.10 -6.15
N GLU A 116 -11.11 -4.00 -5.35
CA GLU A 116 -11.88 -3.64 -4.15
C GLU A 116 -10.99 -2.91 -3.12
N TYR A 117 -9.78 -3.42 -2.89
CA TYR A 117 -8.79 -2.78 -2.02
C TYR A 117 -8.47 -1.34 -2.47
N VAL A 118 -8.21 -1.11 -3.76
CA VAL A 118 -7.93 0.23 -4.30
C VAL A 118 -9.15 1.14 -4.16
N TYR A 119 -10.35 0.61 -4.43
CA TYR A 119 -11.58 1.38 -4.32
C TYR A 119 -11.82 1.89 -2.89
N GLU A 120 -11.62 1.05 -1.88
CA GLU A 120 -11.74 1.45 -0.48
C GLU A 120 -10.66 2.48 -0.07
N LEU A 121 -9.43 2.37 -0.58
CA LEU A 121 -8.41 3.42 -0.35
C LEU A 121 -8.80 4.76 -0.94
N LEU A 122 -9.40 4.77 -2.13
CA LEU A 122 -9.85 6.01 -2.79
C LEU A 122 -11.02 6.65 -2.04
N LYS A 123 -12.00 5.86 -1.63
CA LYS A 123 -13.17 6.29 -0.85
C LYS A 123 -12.77 6.92 0.48
N ASN A 124 -11.75 6.35 1.14
CA ASN A 124 -11.24 6.80 2.42
C ASN A 124 -10.13 7.87 2.32
N TYR A 125 -9.86 8.37 1.11
CA TYR A 125 -8.79 9.34 0.83
C TYR A 125 -7.44 8.91 1.44
N ALA A 126 -7.13 7.61 1.37
CA ALA A 126 -5.99 6.99 2.03
C ALA A 126 -4.78 6.79 1.11
N VAL A 127 -4.88 7.19 -0.16
CA VAL A 127 -3.84 7.03 -1.17
C VAL A 127 -3.48 8.35 -1.84
N SER A 128 -2.19 8.56 -2.08
CA SER A 128 -1.67 9.75 -2.74
C SER A 128 -2.15 9.84 -4.20
N PRO A 129 -2.47 11.04 -4.73
CA PRO A 129 -2.77 11.24 -6.15
C PRO A 129 -1.63 10.83 -7.11
N GLU A 130 -0.40 10.65 -6.60
CA GLU A 130 0.76 10.22 -7.40
C GLU A 130 0.56 8.86 -8.07
N ILE A 131 -0.35 8.02 -7.56
CA ILE A 131 -0.70 6.76 -8.23
C ILE A 131 -1.26 6.99 -9.64
N PHE A 132 -1.86 8.16 -9.90
CA PHE A 132 -2.46 8.52 -11.19
C PHE A 132 -1.49 9.19 -12.17
N LEU A 133 -0.21 9.31 -11.81
CA LEU A 133 0.79 9.74 -12.78
C LEU A 133 0.83 8.77 -13.96
N GLU A 134 0.82 9.28 -15.18
CA GLU A 134 0.65 8.51 -16.42
C GLU A 134 1.60 7.30 -16.52
N LYS A 135 2.83 7.44 -16.02
CA LYS A 135 3.88 6.42 -16.09
C LYS A 135 3.98 5.54 -14.84
N SER A 136 3.07 5.68 -13.88
CA SER A 136 3.10 4.90 -12.64
C SER A 136 2.83 3.41 -12.90
N SER A 137 3.35 2.52 -12.05
CA SER A 137 3.03 1.09 -12.12
C SER A 137 1.53 0.82 -11.93
N PHE A 138 0.82 1.68 -11.20
CA PHE A 138 -0.62 1.60 -11.02
C PHE A 138 -1.37 1.86 -12.32
N MET A 139 -1.01 2.91 -13.07
CA MET A 139 -1.63 3.20 -14.37
C MET A 139 -1.34 2.11 -15.40
N ARG A 140 -0.16 1.49 -15.35
CA ARG A 140 0.14 0.30 -16.17
C ARG A 140 -0.77 -0.88 -15.82
N TRP A 141 -0.95 -1.16 -14.53
CA TRP A 141 -1.90 -2.17 -14.07
C TRP A 141 -3.32 -1.86 -14.57
N TRP A 142 -3.79 -0.63 -14.39
CA TRP A 142 -5.14 -0.21 -14.78
C TRP A 142 -5.43 -0.43 -16.27
N VAL A 143 -4.49 -0.05 -17.14
CA VAL A 143 -4.60 -0.30 -18.59
C VAL A 143 -4.64 -1.81 -18.89
N GLY A 144 -3.78 -2.60 -18.25
CA GLY A 144 -3.77 -4.06 -18.39
C GLY A 144 -5.06 -4.70 -17.93
N TYR A 145 -5.54 -4.32 -16.74
CA TYR A 145 -6.75 -4.83 -16.12
C TYR A 145 -8.01 -4.47 -16.91
N LYS A 146 -8.11 -3.23 -17.41
CA LYS A 146 -9.19 -2.80 -18.30
C LYS A 146 -9.24 -3.64 -19.57
N GLY A 147 -8.09 -4.04 -20.13
CA GLY A 147 -8.04 -4.96 -21.27
C GLY A 147 -8.61 -6.35 -20.97
N ILE A 148 -8.43 -6.85 -19.74
CA ILE A 148 -8.90 -8.17 -19.28
C ILE A 148 -10.39 -8.14 -18.91
N LYS A 149 -10.85 -7.08 -18.23
CA LYS A 149 -12.26 -6.90 -17.82
C LYS A 149 -13.15 -6.36 -18.94
N GLY A 150 -12.62 -5.58 -19.87
CA GLY A 150 -13.36 -5.03 -21.01
C GLY A 150 -14.00 -6.10 -21.89
N THR A 151 -13.39 -7.29 -21.96
CA THR A 151 -13.95 -8.49 -22.60
C THR A 151 -15.12 -9.13 -21.83
N SER A 152 -15.33 -8.81 -20.55
CA SER A 152 -16.45 -9.33 -19.75
C SER A 152 -17.68 -8.40 -19.65
N TYR A 153 -17.59 -7.17 -20.21
CA TYR A 153 -18.71 -6.22 -20.29
C TYR A 153 -19.24 -6.04 -21.72
N SER A 154 -18.77 -6.86 -22.67
CA SER A 154 -19.26 -6.92 -24.05
C SER A 154 -20.17 -8.12 -24.26
#